data_AF-A0AA91ZRZ5-F1
#
_entry.id   AF-A0AA91ZRZ5-F1
#
_cell.length_a   1.000
_cell.length_b   1.000
_cell.length_c   1.000
_cell.angle_alpha   90.00
_cell.angle_beta   90.00
_cell.angle_gamma   90.00
#
_symmetry.space_group_name_H-M   'P 1'
#
loop_
_entity.id
_entity.type
_entity.pdbx_description
1 polymer ?
#
loop_
_entity_poly.entity_id
_entity_poly.type
_entity_poly.pdbx_seq_one_letter_code
_entity_poly.pdbx_strand_id
1 'polypeptide(L)'
;MNVELTRFKVKQGKSHRVDEWMKLLNDHMKELLLTLNDEKMYVETIFREIRDGEEYLYWYSVQGEGGIDVENSQHEIDKKHLEFWYECIDEKEPAVDMKTEVVMIQDTVKEAMK
;
A
#
# COMPACT_ATOMS: atom_id res chain seq x y z
N MET A 1 15.92 5.03 -5.08
CA MET A 1 14.48 5.32 -5.24
C MET A 1 13.87 4.21 -6.06
N ASN A 2 12.87 3.53 -5.52
CA ASN A 2 12.17 2.43 -6.15
C ASN A 2 10.71 2.83 -6.42
N VAL A 3 10.14 2.39 -7.54
CA VAL A 3 8.76 2.67 -7.92
C VAL A 3 8.11 1.37 -8.37
N GLU A 4 7.08 0.96 -7.65
CA GLU A 4 6.47 -0.36 -7.78
C GLU A 4 4.95 -0.25 -7.91
N LEU A 5 4.37 -1.27 -8.53
CA LEU A 5 2.92 -1.48 -8.57
C LEU A 5 2.65 -2.96 -8.40
N THR A 6 2.09 -3.33 -7.25
CA THR A 6 1.79 -4.73 -6.93
C THR A 6 0.30 -4.93 -6.78
N ARG A 7 -0.22 -5.98 -7.42
CA ARG A 7 -1.62 -6.37 -7.31
C ARG A 7 -1.79 -7.52 -6.34
N PHE A 8 -2.78 -7.39 -5.45
CA PHE A 8 -3.20 -8.40 -4.49
C PHE A 8 -4.67 -8.77 -4.72
N LYS A 9 -4.98 -10.06 -4.65
CA LYS A 9 -6.36 -10.54 -4.73
C LYS A 9 -7.04 -10.39 -3.37
N VAL A 10 -8.28 -9.91 -3.37
CA VAL A 10 -9.12 -9.85 -2.17
C VAL A 10 -9.88 -11.16 -2.03
N LYS A 11 -9.96 -11.68 -0.81
CA LYS A 11 -10.77 -12.86 -0.47
C LYS A 11 -12.25 -12.62 -0.81
N GLN A 12 -12.92 -13.62 -1.39
CA GLN A 12 -14.34 -13.51 -1.73
C GLN A 12 -15.19 -13.15 -0.50
N GLY A 13 -16.11 -12.20 -0.67
CA GLY A 13 -17.00 -11.71 0.38
C GLY A 13 -16.38 -10.73 1.37
N LYS A 14 -15.12 -10.31 1.20
CA LYS A 14 -14.45 -9.32 2.07
C LYS A 14 -14.59 -7.87 1.60
N SER A 15 -15.35 -7.59 0.55
CA SER A 15 -15.50 -6.24 -0.03
C SER A 15 -15.90 -5.17 0.99
N HIS A 16 -16.84 -5.47 1.89
CA HIS A 16 -17.25 -4.53 2.96
C HIS A 16 -16.12 -4.28 3.97
N ARG A 17 -15.31 -5.30 4.25
CA ARG A 17 -14.18 -5.15 5.16
C ARG A 17 -13.06 -4.32 4.55
N VAL A 18 -12.86 -4.44 3.23
CA VAL A 18 -12.00 -3.52 2.47
C VAL A 18 -12.52 -2.09 2.52
N ASP A 19 -13.84 -1.85 2.47
CA ASP A 19 -14.40 -0.51 2.64
C ASP A 19 -14.05 0.09 4.02
N GLU A 20 -14.23 -0.70 5.08
CA GLU A 20 -13.85 -0.31 6.44
C GLU A 20 -12.35 -0.05 6.57
N TRP A 21 -11.51 -0.87 5.91
CA TRP A 21 -10.06 -0.67 5.89
C TRP A 21 -9.69 0.65 5.25
N MET A 22 -10.13 0.89 4.01
CA MET A 22 -9.82 2.13 3.29
C MET A 22 -10.36 3.34 4.05
N LYS A 23 -11.52 3.23 4.70
CA LYS A 23 -12.05 4.28 5.57
C LYS A 23 -11.13 4.55 6.76
N LEU A 24 -10.66 3.52 7.47
CA LEU A 24 -9.71 3.66 8.57
C LEU A 24 -8.47 4.44 8.12
N LEU A 25 -7.87 4.06 6.98
CA LEU A 25 -6.66 4.70 6.50
C LEU A 25 -6.89 6.18 6.16
N ASN A 26 -8.01 6.50 5.51
CA ASN A 26 -8.36 7.88 5.21
C ASN A 26 -8.63 8.71 6.48
N ASP A 27 -9.30 8.14 7.48
CA ASP A 27 -9.60 8.81 8.74
C ASP A 27 -8.34 9.06 9.59
N HIS A 28 -7.31 8.21 9.48
CA HIS A 28 -6.07 8.26 10.26
C HIS A 28 -4.83 8.72 9.45
N MET A 29 -5.04 9.44 8.35
CA MET A 29 -3.97 9.84 7.42
C MET A 29 -2.76 10.50 8.10
N LYS A 30 -2.97 11.34 9.11
CA LYS A 30 -1.85 12.00 9.82
C LYS A 30 -0.94 11.02 10.55
N GLU A 31 -1.51 9.96 11.13
CA GLU A 31 -0.73 8.94 11.85
C GLU A 31 0.02 8.06 10.85
N LEU A 32 -0.64 7.66 9.75
CA LEU A 32 -0.02 6.87 8.68
C LEU A 32 1.14 7.61 8.00
N LEU A 33 0.98 8.91 7.69
CA LEU A 33 2.05 9.67 7.06
C LEU A 33 3.30 9.79 7.96
N LEU A 34 3.15 9.66 9.29
CA LEU A 34 4.31 9.62 10.20
C LEU A 34 5.06 8.29 10.09
N THR A 35 4.34 7.16 9.96
CA THR A 35 4.96 5.83 9.88
C THR A 35 5.69 5.66 8.55
N LEU A 36 5.07 6.07 7.44
CA LEU A 36 5.68 6.03 6.11
C LEU A 36 7.02 6.80 6.02
N ASN A 37 7.19 7.87 6.79
CA ASN A 37 8.44 8.63 6.81
C ASN A 37 9.61 7.81 7.38
N ASP A 38 9.35 7.01 8.42
CA ASP A 38 10.33 6.09 9.01
C ASP A 38 10.66 4.92 8.07
N GLU A 39 9.68 4.51 7.26
CA GLU A 39 9.81 3.47 6.23
C GLU A 39 10.48 3.99 4.94
N LYS A 40 10.83 5.27 4.86
CA LYS A 40 11.28 5.93 3.61
C LYS A 40 10.30 5.73 2.45
N MET A 41 9.02 5.57 2.76
CA MET A 41 7.93 5.46 1.82
C MET A 41 7.39 6.87 1.51
N TYR A 42 7.76 7.42 0.36
CA TYR A 42 7.42 8.81 0.00
C TYR A 42 6.01 8.95 -0.54
N VAL A 43 5.57 7.93 -1.28
CA VAL A 43 4.21 7.82 -1.80
C VAL A 43 3.78 6.39 -1.59
N GLU A 44 2.63 6.20 -0.97
CA GLU A 44 1.87 4.96 -1.04
C GLU A 44 0.48 5.31 -1.53
N THR A 45 -0.04 4.53 -2.48
CA THR A 45 -1.39 4.71 -3.00
C THR A 45 -2.01 3.36 -3.27
N ILE A 46 -3.22 3.17 -2.74
CA ILE A 46 -3.98 1.94 -2.89
C ILE A 46 -5.09 2.19 -3.90
N PHE A 47 -5.09 1.44 -5.00
CA PHE A 47 -6.19 1.43 -5.96
C PHE A 47 -7.01 0.15 -5.79
N ARG A 48 -8.28 0.20 -6.19
CA ARG A 48 -9.19 -0.93 -6.14
C ARG A 48 -9.81 -1.16 -7.52
N GLU A 49 -9.88 -2.41 -7.93
CA GLU A 49 -10.53 -2.84 -9.17
C GLU A 49 -11.48 -4.01 -8.89
N ILE A 50 -12.60 -4.03 -9.59
CA ILE A 50 -13.45 -5.22 -9.73
C ILE A 50 -13.33 -5.67 -11.18
N ARG A 51 -12.82 -6.88 -11.40
CA ARG A 51 -12.61 -7.45 -12.73
C ARG A 51 -13.15 -8.86 -12.77
N ASP A 52 -14.05 -9.11 -13.71
CA ASP A 52 -14.65 -10.43 -13.95
C ASP A 52 -15.31 -11.05 -12.68
N GLY A 53 -15.85 -10.19 -11.80
CA GLY A 53 -16.47 -10.58 -10.54
C GLY A 53 -15.50 -10.81 -9.37
N GLU A 54 -14.19 -10.72 -9.63
CA GLU A 54 -13.13 -10.79 -8.62
C GLU A 54 -12.68 -9.38 -8.24
N GLU A 55 -12.18 -9.24 -7.01
CA GLU A 55 -11.77 -7.96 -6.44
C GLU A 55 -10.26 -7.95 -6.20
N TYR A 56 -9.62 -6.83 -6.56
CA TYR A 56 -8.19 -6.64 -6.43
C TYR A 56 -7.88 -5.29 -5.80
N LEU A 57 -6.83 -5.27 -4.98
CA LEU A 57 -6.18 -4.04 -4.54
C LEU A 57 -4.80 -3.93 -5.18
N TYR A 58 -4.39 -2.71 -5.48
CA TYR A 58 -3.12 -2.39 -6.11
C TYR A 58 -2.38 -1.40 -5.22
N TRP A 59 -1.19 -1.78 -4.75
CA TRP A 59 -0.28 -0.87 -4.06
C TRP A 59 0.67 -0.27 -5.07
N TYR A 60 0.59 1.04 -5.24
CA TYR A 60 1.60 1.84 -5.91
C TYR A 60 2.47 2.51 -4.85
N SER A 61 3.78 2.37 -4.97
CA SER A 61 4.73 2.98 -4.04
C SER A 61 5.83 3.76 -4.75
N VAL A 62 6.32 4.81 -4.10
CA VAL A 62 7.58 5.49 -4.42
C VAL A 62 8.39 5.54 -3.12
N GLN A 63 9.50 4.83 -3.07
CA GLN A 63 10.27 4.64 -1.84
C GLN A 63 11.76 4.94 -1.99
N GLY A 64 12.39 5.33 -0.89
CA GLY A 64 13.82 5.50 -0.75
C GLY A 64 14.55 4.17 -0.56
N GLU A 65 15.83 4.24 -0.17
CA GLU A 65 16.61 3.07 0.25
C GLU A 65 16.75 3.06 1.77
N GLY A 66 16.82 1.86 2.37
CA GLY A 66 17.05 1.70 3.81
C GLY A 66 15.84 2.01 4.71
N GLY A 67 14.63 1.86 4.16
CA GLY A 67 13.38 1.88 4.93
C GLY A 67 13.25 0.71 5.90
N ILE A 68 12.44 0.88 6.93
CA ILE A 68 11.99 -0.19 7.83
C ILE A 68 10.74 -0.84 7.22
N ASP A 69 10.62 -2.16 7.27
CA ASP A 69 9.38 -2.83 6.84
C ASP A 69 8.24 -2.56 7.84
N VAL A 70 7.02 -2.35 7.33
CA VAL A 70 5.81 -2.12 8.13
C VAL A 70 5.55 -3.21 9.17
N GLU A 71 5.98 -4.44 8.90
CA GLU A 71 5.88 -5.57 9.83
C GLU A 71 6.69 -5.37 11.12
N ASN A 72 7.70 -4.50 11.08
CA ASN A 72 8.53 -4.15 12.23
C ASN A 72 8.05 -2.90 12.97
N SER A 73 6.98 -2.25 12.48
CA SER A 73 6.46 -1.02 13.06
C SER A 73 5.91 -1.24 14.48
N GLN A 74 6.17 -0.28 15.36
CA GLN A 74 5.61 -0.23 16.71
C GLN A 74 4.32 0.61 16.77
N HIS A 75 3.90 1.20 15.66
CA HIS A 75 2.72 2.05 15.60
C HIS A 75 1.44 1.22 15.55
N GLU A 76 0.46 1.59 16.38
CA GLU A 76 -0.81 0.88 16.49
C GLU A 76 -1.64 0.94 15.18
N ILE A 77 -1.47 2.00 14.39
CA ILE A 77 -2.16 2.13 13.11
C ILE A 77 -1.65 1.12 12.08
N ASP A 78 -0.34 0.82 12.08
CA ASP A 78 0.27 -0.17 11.18
C ASP A 78 -0.13 -1.59 11.58
N LYS A 79 -0.22 -1.88 12.89
CA LYS A 79 -0.75 -3.16 13.37
C LYS A 79 -2.18 -3.39 12.89
N LYS A 80 -3.04 -2.37 12.99
CA LYS A 80 -4.42 -2.45 12.46
C LYS A 80 -4.44 -2.58 10.94
N HIS A 81 -3.57 -1.86 10.25
CA HIS A 81 -3.43 -1.97 8.80
C HIS A 81 -3.11 -3.43 8.40
N LEU A 82 -2.16 -4.08 9.11
CA LEU A 82 -1.81 -5.48 8.92
C LEU A 82 -2.94 -6.44 9.31
N GLU A 83 -3.71 -6.17 10.36
CA GLU A 83 -4.89 -6.98 10.70
C GLU A 83 -5.91 -7.00 9.55
N PHE A 84 -6.19 -5.83 8.96
CA PHE A 84 -7.04 -5.74 7.77
C PHE A 84 -6.44 -6.47 6.57
N TRP A 85 -5.13 -6.34 6.37
CA TRP A 85 -4.39 -7.06 5.33
C TRP A 85 -4.63 -8.57 5.43
N TYR A 86 -4.29 -9.19 6.57
CA TYR A 86 -4.45 -10.63 6.77
C TYR A 86 -5.91 -11.08 6.70
N GLU A 87 -6.85 -10.21 7.07
CA GLU A 87 -8.27 -10.51 6.97
C GLU A 87 -8.78 -10.48 5.52
N CYS A 88 -8.32 -9.52 4.71
CA CYS A 88 -8.90 -9.22 3.40
C CYS A 88 -8.13 -9.80 2.22
N ILE A 89 -6.81 -9.84 2.27
CA ILE A 89 -5.97 -10.29 1.16
C ILE A 89 -5.92 -11.83 1.10
N ASP A 90 -6.06 -12.38 -0.11
CA ASP A 90 -5.94 -13.82 -0.36
C ASP A 90 -4.48 -14.20 -0.62
N GLU A 91 -3.76 -14.52 0.45
CA GLU A 91 -2.35 -14.90 0.40
C GLU A 91 -2.09 -16.25 -0.29
N LYS A 92 -3.14 -17.03 -0.60
CA LYS A 92 -2.99 -18.26 -1.41
C LYS A 92 -2.78 -17.95 -2.89
N GLU A 93 -3.19 -16.76 -3.31
CA GLU A 93 -3.07 -16.28 -4.67
C GLU A 93 -1.85 -15.36 -4.72
N PRO A 94 -0.86 -15.65 -5.59
CA PRO A 94 0.37 -14.89 -5.59
C PRO A 94 0.11 -13.44 -5.93
N ALA A 95 0.75 -12.55 -5.17
CA ALA A 95 0.86 -11.15 -5.55
C ALA A 95 1.50 -11.04 -6.94
N VAL A 96 1.06 -10.05 -7.71
CA VAL A 96 1.61 -9.78 -9.04
C VAL A 96 2.31 -8.45 -9.04
N ASP A 97 3.63 -8.49 -9.00
CA ASP A 97 4.49 -7.33 -9.22
C ASP A 97 4.52 -7.00 -10.71
N MET A 98 4.05 -5.81 -11.05
CA MET A 98 4.10 -5.35 -12.44
C MET A 98 5.51 -4.88 -12.80
N LYS A 99 5.86 -5.05 -14.08
CA LYS A 99 7.11 -4.50 -14.60
C LYS A 99 6.99 -2.97 -14.71
N THR A 100 7.79 -2.26 -13.94
CA THR A 100 7.96 -0.81 -14.08
C THR A 100 8.68 -0.50 -15.40
N GLU A 101 7.96 0.03 -16.39
CA GLU A 101 8.53 0.37 -17.71
C GLU A 101 9.07 1.82 -17.77
N VAL A 102 8.42 2.76 -17.09
CA VAL A 102 8.80 4.18 -17.11
C VAL A 102 8.35 4.89 -15.84
N VAL A 103 9.19 5.80 -15.34
CA VAL A 103 8.92 6.63 -14.16
C VAL A 103 9.10 8.10 -14.54
N MET A 104 8.00 8.85 -14.58
CA MET A 104 7.97 10.27 -14.99
C MET A 104 7.71 11.20 -13.81
N ILE A 105 8.70 11.31 -12.91
CA ILE A 105 8.66 12.26 -11.79
C ILE A 105 9.58 13.44 -12.12
N GLN A 106 9.07 14.66 -12.05
CA GLN A 106 9.86 15.88 -12.28
C GLN A 106 10.97 16.01 -11.24
N ASP A 107 12.11 16.59 -11.63
CA ASP A 107 13.29 16.68 -10.75
C ASP A 107 13.02 17.48 -9.47
N THR A 108 12.23 18.55 -9.54
CA THR A 108 11.80 19.33 -8.37
C THR A 108 11.06 18.50 -7.34
N VAL A 109 10.27 17.53 -7.78
CA VAL A 109 9.51 16.62 -6.90
C VAL A 109 10.42 15.54 -6.35
N LYS A 110 11.32 14.97 -7.18
CA LYS A 110 12.34 14.01 -6.70
C LYS A 110 13.25 14.60 -5.63
N GLU A 111 13.65 15.86 -5.79
CA GLU A 111 14.50 16.55 -4.81
C GLU A 111 13.78 16.80 -3.49
N ALA A 112 12.47 17.09 -3.52
CA ALA A 112 11.65 17.23 -2.31
C ALA A 112 11.45 15.91 -1.55
N MET A 113 11.63 14.76 -2.20
CA MET A 113 11.54 13.43 -1.57
C MET A 113 12.88 12.95 -0.97
N LYS A 114 14.00 13.66 -1.14
CA LYS A 114 15.31 13.23 -0.62
C LYS A 114 15.50 13.53 0.86
#